data_AF-A0A7K2PCR1-F1
#
_entry.id   AF-A0A7K2PCR1-F1
#
_cell.length_a   1.000
_cell.length_b   1.000
_cell.length_c   1.000
_cell.angle_alpha   90.00
_cell.angle_beta   90.00
_cell.angle_gamma   90.00
#
_symmetry.space_group_name_H-M   'P 1'
#
loop_
_entity.id
_entity.type
_entity.pdbx_description
1 polymer ?
#
loop_
_entity_poly.entity_id
_entity_poly.type
_entity_poly.pdbx_seq_one_letter_code
_entity_poly.pdbx_strand_id
1 'polypeptide(L)'
;LATIPPYLCGWWSVGDRTSHVARLIRRIIGDEMYHMGVVCNLLVAVGGRPRITDAALAYPGPLPGGVRGEVNVYLSGLNRPFVRDVMMAIEAPEDPLARGVHNSPGIGHFYDGLLRAFRAAAPPLSADGQLSQRIGSDVLEPVTDLDGVERAIEIIKEQGEGTASSPEDAFGDDYPAHYYAFGEIYHGRQLRQEDDGWRFTGA
;
A
#
# COMPACT_ATOMS: atom_id res chain seq x y z
N LEU A 1 3.15 -4.81 -7.15
CA LEU A 1 4.09 -4.70 -8.29
C LEU A 1 4.02 -3.34 -8.99
N ALA A 2 2.84 -2.78 -9.26
CA ALA A 2 2.70 -1.52 -10.00
C ALA A 2 3.28 -0.28 -9.30
N THR A 3 3.40 -0.34 -7.97
CA THR A 3 3.76 0.72 -7.04
C THR A 3 5.27 0.84 -6.79
N ILE A 4 5.98 -0.29 -6.72
CA ILE A 4 7.41 -0.33 -6.38
C ILE A 4 8.26 0.50 -7.36
N PRO A 5 8.16 0.35 -8.70
CA PRO A 5 8.95 1.16 -9.63
C PRO A 5 8.70 2.68 -9.54
N PRO A 6 7.46 3.21 -9.59
CA PRO A 6 7.24 4.65 -9.48
C PRO A 6 7.71 5.22 -8.13
N TYR A 7 7.57 4.47 -7.03
CA TYR A 7 8.00 4.94 -5.71
C TYR A 7 9.53 4.97 -5.59
N LEU A 8 10.22 3.96 -6.14
CA LEU A 8 11.68 3.97 -6.27
C LEU A 8 12.18 5.15 -7.12
N CYS A 9 11.52 5.44 -8.26
CA CYS A 9 11.87 6.60 -9.09
C CYS A 9 11.73 7.93 -8.33
N GLY A 10 10.62 8.11 -7.60
CA GLY A 10 10.43 9.26 -6.72
C GLY A 10 11.52 9.35 -5.66
N TRP A 11 11.77 8.25 -4.94
CA TRP A 11 12.82 8.20 -3.91
C TRP A 11 14.22 8.49 -4.46
N TRP A 12 14.59 7.93 -5.61
CA TRP A 12 15.92 8.12 -6.20
C TRP A 12 16.18 9.57 -6.59
N SER A 13 15.15 10.35 -6.91
CA SER A 13 15.30 11.77 -7.23
C SER A 13 15.52 12.68 -6.01
N VAL A 14 15.29 12.20 -4.78
CA VAL A 14 15.49 13.00 -3.57
C VAL A 14 16.99 13.12 -3.27
N GLY A 15 17.50 14.36 -3.30
CA GLY A 15 18.93 14.63 -3.09
C GLY A 15 19.41 14.37 -1.67
N ASP A 16 18.64 14.81 -0.67
CA ASP A 16 18.94 14.57 0.74
C ASP A 16 18.31 13.26 1.24
N ARG A 17 19.16 12.22 1.35
CA ARG A 17 18.77 10.89 1.84
C ARG A 17 18.42 10.85 3.33
N THR A 18 18.77 11.90 4.08
CA THR A 18 18.47 12.05 5.50
C THR A 18 17.22 12.90 5.76
N SER A 19 16.55 13.38 4.71
CA SER A 19 15.30 14.12 4.84
C SER A 19 14.15 13.23 5.32
N HIS A 20 13.12 13.84 5.93
CA HIS A 20 11.86 13.17 6.29
C HIS A 20 11.24 12.48 5.07
N VAL A 21 11.18 13.20 3.95
CA VAL A 21 10.65 12.70 2.67
C VAL A 21 11.38 11.44 2.20
N ALA A 22 12.72 11.42 2.24
CA ALA A 22 13.49 10.25 1.83
C ALA A 22 13.26 9.04 2.73
N ARG A 23 13.12 9.23 4.05
CA ARG A 23 12.82 8.13 4.99
C ARG A 23 11.40 7.59 4.79
N LEU A 24 10.43 8.49 4.65
CA LEU A 24 9.02 8.16 4.47
C LEU A 24 8.81 7.32 3.20
N ILE A 25 9.31 7.79 2.04
CA ILE A 25 9.18 7.01 0.79
C ILE A 25 9.95 5.68 0.89
N ARG A 26 11.11 5.65 1.57
CA ARG A 26 11.89 4.40 1.74
C ARG A 26 11.13 3.37 2.56
N ARG A 27 10.41 3.79 3.60
CA ARG A 27 9.53 2.94 4.41
C ARG A 27 8.41 2.36 3.54
N ILE A 28 7.68 3.22 2.82
CA ILE A 28 6.60 2.79 1.91
C ILE A 28 7.09 1.77 0.88
N ILE A 29 8.27 1.97 0.27
CA ILE A 29 8.85 0.98 -0.65
C ILE A 29 9.06 -0.38 0.04
N GLY A 30 9.46 -0.39 1.30
CA GLY A 30 9.60 -1.60 2.10
C GLY A 30 8.26 -2.31 2.31
N ASP A 31 7.23 -1.55 2.67
CA ASP A 31 5.87 -2.07 2.84
C ASP A 31 5.34 -2.66 1.54
N GLU A 32 5.50 -1.97 0.40
CA GLU A 32 5.06 -2.47 -0.91
C GLU A 32 5.77 -3.77 -1.32
N MET A 33 7.06 -3.91 -0.95
CA MET A 33 7.79 -5.16 -1.12
C MET A 33 7.29 -6.27 -0.19
N TYR A 34 6.92 -5.90 1.04
CA TYR A 34 6.31 -6.80 2.02
C TYR A 34 4.92 -7.26 1.54
N HIS A 35 4.05 -6.37 1.06
CA HIS A 35 2.74 -6.69 0.48
C HIS A 35 2.85 -7.67 -0.69
N MET A 36 3.83 -7.45 -1.57
CA MET A 36 4.13 -8.41 -2.63
C MET A 36 4.47 -9.79 -2.07
N GLY A 37 5.28 -9.85 -1.02
CA GLY A 37 5.61 -11.08 -0.30
C GLY A 37 4.38 -11.77 0.29
N VAL A 38 3.50 -11.01 0.95
CA VAL A 38 2.23 -11.50 1.50
C VAL A 38 1.36 -12.12 0.41
N VAL A 39 1.11 -11.40 -0.69
CA VAL A 39 0.29 -11.91 -1.80
C VAL A 39 0.93 -13.14 -2.44
N CYS A 40 2.26 -13.21 -2.53
CA CYS A 40 2.96 -14.41 -2.98
C CYS A 40 2.74 -15.60 -2.03
N ASN A 41 2.85 -15.38 -0.71
CA ASN A 41 2.59 -16.40 0.30
C ASN A 41 1.14 -16.91 0.22
N LEU A 42 0.15 -16.01 0.09
CA LEU A 42 -1.25 -16.38 -0.10
C LEU A 42 -1.48 -17.21 -1.36
N LEU A 43 -0.84 -16.85 -2.47
CA LEU A 43 -0.93 -17.62 -3.73
C LEU A 43 -0.28 -19.01 -3.60
N VAL A 44 0.89 -19.09 -2.95
CA VAL A 44 1.57 -20.37 -2.71
C VAL A 44 0.77 -21.26 -1.76
N ALA A 45 0.14 -20.67 -0.73
CA ALA A 45 -0.64 -21.41 0.26
C ALA A 45 -1.76 -22.25 -0.36
N VAL A 46 -2.35 -21.76 -1.46
CA VAL A 46 -3.39 -22.46 -2.23
C VAL A 46 -2.82 -23.30 -3.40
N GLY A 47 -1.52 -23.55 -3.43
CA GLY A 47 -0.82 -24.36 -4.44
C GLY A 47 -0.42 -23.60 -5.71
N GLY A 48 -0.57 -22.28 -5.73
CA GLY A 48 -0.16 -21.42 -6.85
C GLY A 48 1.35 -21.20 -6.92
N ARG A 49 1.79 -20.55 -8.01
CA ARG A 49 3.19 -20.20 -8.24
C ARG A 49 3.31 -18.74 -8.68
N PRO A 50 3.88 -17.85 -7.87
CA PRO A 50 4.10 -16.47 -8.25
C PRO A 50 5.00 -16.37 -9.50
N ARG A 51 4.54 -15.65 -10.52
CA ARG A 51 5.27 -15.39 -11.77
C ARG A 51 5.49 -13.89 -11.96
N ILE A 52 6.48 -13.36 -11.24
CA ILE A 52 6.70 -11.91 -11.14
C ILE A 52 7.12 -11.28 -12.47
N THR A 53 7.98 -11.95 -13.24
CA THR A 53 8.46 -11.46 -14.55
C THR A 53 7.34 -11.34 -15.56
N ASP A 54 6.41 -12.31 -15.54
CA ASP A 54 5.28 -12.36 -16.47
C ASP A 54 4.23 -11.28 -16.12
N ALA A 55 4.28 -10.75 -14.89
CA ALA A 55 3.44 -9.69 -14.37
C ALA A 55 4.11 -8.30 -14.41
N ALA A 56 5.26 -8.16 -15.07
CA ALA A 56 5.94 -6.89 -15.23
C ALA A 56 5.08 -5.90 -16.03
N LEU A 57 4.94 -4.68 -15.52
CA LEU A 57 4.10 -3.64 -16.14
C LEU A 57 4.93 -2.73 -17.04
N ALA A 58 4.31 -2.29 -18.13
CA ALA A 58 4.81 -1.18 -18.92
C ALA A 58 4.35 0.15 -18.32
N TYR A 59 5.22 1.16 -18.37
CA TYR A 59 4.91 2.52 -17.94
C TYR A 59 5.09 3.50 -19.12
N PRO A 60 4.22 4.50 -19.28
CA PRO A 60 3.03 4.74 -18.48
C PRO A 60 1.88 3.76 -18.81
N GLY A 61 1.01 3.48 -17.84
CA GLY A 61 -0.15 2.60 -18.04
C GLY A 61 -1.10 2.56 -16.84
N PRO A 62 -2.28 1.94 -17.00
CA PRO A 62 -3.27 1.83 -15.93
C PRO A 62 -2.82 0.83 -14.85
N LEU A 63 -3.45 0.90 -13.68
CA LEU A 63 -3.36 -0.18 -12.70
C LEU A 63 -4.05 -1.46 -13.23
N PRO A 64 -3.51 -2.66 -12.94
CA PRO A 64 -4.11 -3.91 -13.35
C PRO A 64 -5.43 -4.18 -12.59
N GLY A 65 -6.29 -5.02 -13.15
CA GLY A 65 -7.53 -5.46 -12.49
C GLY A 65 -8.65 -4.40 -12.44
N GLY A 66 -8.49 -3.25 -13.09
CA GLY A 66 -9.50 -2.19 -13.14
C GLY A 66 -9.67 -1.40 -11.84
N VAL A 67 -8.79 -1.65 -10.85
CA VAL A 67 -8.68 -0.83 -9.64
C VAL A 67 -8.23 0.57 -10.04
N ARG A 68 -8.84 1.62 -9.48
CA ARG A 68 -8.46 3.01 -9.76
C ARG A 68 -8.36 3.29 -11.27
N GLY A 69 -9.41 2.95 -12.03
CA GLY A 69 -9.39 2.95 -13.51
C GLY A 69 -9.03 4.27 -14.19
N GLU A 70 -9.11 5.39 -13.48
CA GLU A 70 -8.71 6.72 -13.90
C GLU A 70 -7.21 7.02 -13.72
N VAL A 71 -6.48 6.22 -12.94
CA VAL A 71 -5.07 6.47 -12.60
C VAL A 71 -4.15 5.92 -13.69
N ASN A 72 -3.44 6.83 -14.36
CA ASN A 72 -2.36 6.50 -15.28
C ASN A 72 -1.02 6.56 -14.55
N VAL A 73 -0.44 5.40 -14.24
CA VAL A 73 0.83 5.27 -13.51
C VAL A 73 1.98 5.54 -14.47
N TYR A 74 2.84 6.52 -14.15
CA TYR A 74 4.04 6.85 -14.92
C TYR A 74 5.27 6.91 -14.01
N LEU A 75 6.46 6.98 -14.60
CA LEU A 75 7.72 7.11 -13.85
C LEU A 75 8.17 8.57 -13.87
N SER A 76 8.52 9.11 -12.70
CA SER A 76 9.03 10.48 -12.58
C SER A 76 9.91 10.64 -11.34
N GLY A 77 10.68 11.72 -11.31
CA GLY A 77 11.24 12.23 -10.07
C GLY A 77 10.13 12.86 -9.20
N LEU A 78 10.42 13.06 -7.92
CA LEU A 78 9.48 13.58 -6.95
C LEU A 78 9.14 15.05 -7.27
N ASN A 79 7.88 15.27 -7.63
CA ASN A 79 7.30 16.59 -7.84
C ASN A 79 5.82 16.56 -7.43
N ARG A 80 5.22 17.72 -7.17
CA ARG A 80 3.84 17.79 -6.66
C ARG A 80 2.81 17.08 -7.56
N PRO A 81 2.81 17.26 -8.90
CA PRO A 81 1.95 16.48 -9.79
C PRO A 81 2.13 14.97 -9.64
N PHE A 82 3.38 14.49 -9.59
CA PHE A 82 3.65 13.06 -9.44
C PHE A 82 3.15 12.49 -8.11
N VAL A 83 3.34 13.23 -7.01
CA VAL A 83 2.83 12.82 -5.69
C VAL A 83 1.30 12.75 -5.71
N ARG A 84 0.61 13.75 -6.28
CA ARG A 84 -0.86 13.80 -6.32
C ARG A 84 -1.46 12.79 -7.28
N ASP A 85 -1.01 12.78 -8.53
CA ASP A 85 -1.64 12.09 -9.67
C ASP A 85 -1.28 10.59 -9.72
N VAL A 86 -0.19 10.19 -9.05
CA VAL A 86 0.25 8.80 -9.01
C VAL A 86 0.28 8.29 -7.58
N MET A 87 1.13 8.83 -6.71
CA MET A 87 1.36 8.23 -5.39
C MET A 87 0.10 8.26 -4.51
N MET A 88 -0.47 9.45 -4.28
CA MET A 88 -1.72 9.59 -3.51
C MET A 88 -2.92 8.98 -4.22
N ALA A 89 -2.98 9.08 -5.56
CA ALA A 89 -4.12 8.55 -6.32
C ALA A 89 -4.21 7.01 -6.25
N ILE A 90 -3.07 6.32 -6.23
CA ILE A 90 -3.00 4.87 -6.03
C ILE A 90 -3.51 4.51 -4.63
N GLU A 91 -3.00 5.18 -3.60
CA GLU A 91 -3.21 4.83 -2.19
C GLU A 91 -4.48 5.42 -1.57
N ALA A 92 -5.23 6.22 -2.33
CA ALA A 92 -6.43 6.86 -1.80
C ALA A 92 -7.33 5.83 -1.09
N PRO A 93 -7.94 6.16 0.06
CA PRO A 93 -9.01 5.35 0.64
C PRO A 93 -10.31 5.52 -0.15
N GLU A 94 -11.28 4.64 0.10
CA GLU A 94 -12.66 4.83 -0.40
C GLU A 94 -13.40 5.91 0.39
N ASP A 95 -13.18 5.97 1.71
CA ASP A 95 -13.66 7.03 2.60
C ASP A 95 -12.48 7.74 3.27
N PRO A 96 -12.01 8.87 2.71
CA PRO A 96 -10.86 9.59 3.24
C PRO A 96 -11.11 10.28 4.58
N LEU A 97 -10.21 10.08 5.55
CA LEU A 97 -10.24 10.79 6.83
C LEU A 97 -10.05 12.32 6.66
N ALA A 98 -9.30 12.71 5.62
CA ALA A 98 -9.19 14.10 5.18
C ALA A 98 -10.06 14.30 3.94
N ARG A 99 -10.98 15.28 3.97
CA ARG A 99 -12.01 15.51 2.93
C ARG A 99 -11.50 15.33 1.48
N GLY A 100 -12.11 14.40 0.74
CA GLY A 100 -11.84 14.13 -0.68
C GLY A 100 -12.96 13.28 -1.32
N VAL A 101 -13.00 13.20 -2.66
CA VAL A 101 -14.03 12.46 -3.42
C VAL A 101 -13.35 11.54 -4.43
N HIS A 102 -13.65 10.25 -4.42
CA HIS A 102 -13.32 9.31 -5.51
C HIS A 102 -14.46 8.31 -5.74
N ASN A 103 -14.73 7.95 -7.00
CA ASN A 103 -15.91 7.17 -7.43
C ASN A 103 -15.54 5.79 -8.04
N SER A 104 -14.29 5.35 -7.93
CA SER A 104 -13.80 4.07 -8.46
C SER A 104 -13.34 3.15 -7.34
N PRO A 105 -13.47 1.81 -7.47
CA PRO A 105 -13.04 0.86 -6.44
C PRO A 105 -11.56 1.03 -6.11
N GLY A 106 -11.27 1.13 -4.81
CA GLY A 106 -9.92 1.27 -4.29
C GLY A 106 -9.16 -0.07 -4.21
N ILE A 107 -7.91 -0.01 -3.74
CA ILE A 107 -7.12 -1.19 -3.43
C ILE A 107 -7.78 -1.97 -2.27
N GLY A 108 -8.36 -1.29 -1.27
CA GLY A 108 -9.16 -1.91 -0.22
C GLY A 108 -10.27 -2.82 -0.72
N HIS A 109 -11.07 -2.36 -1.70
CA HIS A 109 -12.15 -3.17 -2.28
C HIS A 109 -11.65 -4.43 -2.99
N PHE A 110 -10.50 -4.37 -3.66
CA PHE A 110 -9.87 -5.57 -4.24
C PHE A 110 -9.56 -6.59 -3.16
N TYR A 111 -8.94 -6.16 -2.06
CA TYR A 111 -8.58 -7.03 -0.94
C TYR A 111 -9.78 -7.55 -0.16
N ASP A 112 -10.85 -6.77 -0.03
CA ASP A 112 -12.12 -7.25 0.51
C ASP A 112 -12.73 -8.35 -0.36
N GLY A 113 -12.63 -8.20 -1.69
CA GLY A 113 -13.00 -9.24 -2.64
C GLY A 113 -12.18 -10.51 -2.46
N LEU A 114 -10.88 -10.38 -2.27
CA LEU A 114 -9.97 -11.50 -2.04
C LEU A 114 -10.29 -12.23 -0.73
N LEU A 115 -10.48 -11.50 0.37
CA LEU A 115 -10.85 -12.09 1.67
C LEU A 115 -12.19 -12.82 1.60
N ARG A 116 -13.20 -12.23 0.93
CA ARG A 116 -14.48 -12.90 0.68
C ARG A 116 -14.30 -14.20 -0.11
N ALA A 117 -13.43 -14.21 -1.11
CA ALA A 117 -13.14 -15.41 -1.89
C ALA A 117 -12.48 -16.51 -1.04
N PHE A 118 -11.51 -16.16 -0.19
CA PHE A 118 -10.90 -17.11 0.76
C PHE A 118 -11.92 -17.70 1.72
N ARG A 119 -12.77 -16.86 2.32
CA ARG A 119 -13.84 -17.30 3.24
C ARG A 119 -14.85 -18.22 2.56
N ALA A 120 -15.24 -17.90 1.33
CA ALA A 120 -16.24 -18.69 0.58
C ALA A 120 -15.66 -20.02 0.07
N ALA A 121 -14.43 -20.03 -0.42
CA ALA A 121 -13.80 -21.23 -0.95
C ALA A 121 -13.22 -22.13 0.15
N ALA A 122 -12.82 -21.55 1.29
CA ALA A 122 -12.16 -22.21 2.42
C ALA A 122 -11.12 -23.26 1.98
N PRO A 123 -10.15 -22.89 1.11
CA PRO A 123 -9.20 -23.86 0.57
C PRO A 123 -8.27 -24.38 1.68
N PRO A 124 -7.73 -25.60 1.55
CA PRO A 124 -6.62 -26.01 2.39
C PRO A 124 -5.42 -25.07 2.15
N LEU A 125 -4.78 -24.64 3.24
CA LEU A 125 -3.63 -23.73 3.19
C LEU A 125 -2.38 -24.48 3.65
N SER A 126 -1.35 -24.50 2.81
CA SER A 126 -0.06 -25.14 3.12
C SER A 126 1.05 -24.11 3.33
N ALA A 127 1.84 -24.26 4.39
CA ALA A 127 3.07 -23.48 4.59
C ALA A 127 4.18 -23.82 3.58
N ASP A 128 4.07 -24.96 2.89
CA ASP A 128 5.13 -25.46 2.02
C ASP A 128 5.43 -24.50 0.86
N GLY A 129 6.68 -24.05 0.78
CA GLY A 129 7.14 -23.12 -0.24
C GLY A 129 6.80 -21.65 0.03
N GLN A 130 6.10 -21.33 1.10
CA GLN A 130 5.93 -19.95 1.56
C GLN A 130 7.26 -19.42 2.12
N LEU A 131 7.46 -18.10 2.04
CA LEU A 131 8.63 -17.43 2.56
C LEU A 131 8.43 -16.99 4.00
N SER A 132 9.52 -16.99 4.77
CA SER A 132 9.63 -16.30 6.05
C SER A 132 10.87 -15.42 6.06
N GLN A 133 10.68 -14.10 6.09
CA GLN A 133 11.78 -13.15 5.97
C GLN A 133 11.37 -11.77 6.48
N ARG A 134 12.31 -11.03 7.09
CA ARG A 134 12.13 -9.60 7.35
C ARG A 134 12.23 -8.79 6.06
N ILE A 135 11.19 -8.00 5.77
CA ILE A 135 11.10 -7.12 4.60
C ILE A 135 10.64 -5.73 5.10
N GLY A 136 11.47 -4.71 4.91
CA GLY A 136 11.18 -3.40 5.49
C GLY A 136 11.17 -3.44 7.02
N SER A 137 10.13 -2.86 7.63
CA SER A 137 9.85 -2.94 9.06
C SER A 137 9.24 -4.28 9.48
N ASP A 138 8.60 -5.01 8.57
CA ASP A 138 7.74 -6.15 8.88
C ASP A 138 8.43 -7.52 8.73
N VAL A 139 7.84 -8.53 9.37
CA VAL A 139 8.26 -9.93 9.22
C VAL A 139 7.20 -10.66 8.40
N LEU A 140 7.59 -11.12 7.21
CA LEU A 140 6.76 -12.02 6.42
C LEU A 140 6.74 -13.39 7.08
N GLU A 141 5.55 -13.91 7.34
CA GLU A 141 5.32 -15.24 7.92
C GLU A 141 4.44 -16.10 7.01
N PRO A 142 4.59 -17.43 7.06
CA PRO A 142 3.67 -18.33 6.37
C PRO A 142 2.24 -18.22 6.90
N VAL A 143 1.26 -18.25 6.00
CA VAL A 143 -0.17 -18.22 6.30
C VAL A 143 -0.75 -19.63 6.21
N THR A 144 -1.28 -20.15 7.32
CA THR A 144 -1.74 -21.55 7.43
C THR A 144 -3.22 -21.72 7.76
N ASP A 145 -3.93 -20.63 8.03
CA ASP A 145 -5.36 -20.62 8.36
C ASP A 145 -6.05 -19.34 7.86
N LEU A 146 -7.38 -19.33 7.88
CA LEU A 146 -8.18 -18.19 7.44
C LEU A 146 -7.95 -16.94 8.30
N ASP A 147 -7.68 -17.11 9.60
CA ASP A 147 -7.38 -15.98 10.48
C ASP A 147 -6.05 -15.32 10.07
N GLY A 148 -5.07 -16.10 9.63
CA GLY A 148 -3.82 -15.60 9.06
C GLY A 148 -4.02 -14.90 7.73
N VAL A 149 -4.94 -15.38 6.89
CA VAL A 149 -5.32 -14.68 5.65
C VAL A 149 -5.94 -13.33 5.96
N GLU A 150 -6.86 -13.27 6.93
CA GLU A 150 -7.51 -12.04 7.36
C GLU A 150 -6.49 -11.04 7.89
N ARG A 151 -5.66 -11.43 8.86
CA ARG A 151 -4.58 -10.56 9.38
C ARG A 151 -3.66 -10.06 8.28
N ALA A 152 -3.25 -10.94 7.36
CA ALA A 152 -2.33 -10.57 6.28
C ALA A 152 -2.95 -9.55 5.32
N ILE A 153 -4.25 -9.68 5.02
CA ILE A 153 -4.98 -8.74 4.18
C ILE A 153 -5.23 -7.41 4.91
N GLU A 154 -5.58 -7.46 6.20
CA GLU A 154 -5.76 -6.27 7.03
C GLU A 154 -4.49 -5.42 7.08
N ILE A 155 -3.32 -6.02 7.31
CA ILE A 155 -2.04 -5.29 7.31
C ILE A 155 -1.81 -4.55 5.99
N ILE A 156 -2.08 -5.18 4.84
CA ILE A 156 -1.90 -4.51 3.54
C ILE A 156 -2.80 -3.28 3.42
N LYS A 157 -4.07 -3.41 3.81
CA LYS A 157 -5.04 -2.31 3.75
C LYS A 157 -4.65 -1.18 4.72
N GLU A 158 -4.34 -1.51 5.96
CA GLU A 158 -3.95 -0.55 6.99
C GLU A 158 -2.70 0.23 6.60
N GLN A 159 -1.70 -0.43 6.04
CA GLN A 159 -0.46 0.22 5.61
C GLN A 159 -0.69 1.14 4.40
N GLY A 160 -1.53 0.75 3.43
CA GLY A 160 -1.83 1.54 2.22
C GLY A 160 -2.78 2.71 2.47
N GLU A 161 -4.05 2.41 2.72
CA GLU A 161 -5.14 3.39 2.77
C GLU A 161 -5.47 3.88 4.20
N GLY A 162 -5.01 3.16 5.22
CA GLY A 162 -5.31 3.43 6.64
C GLY A 162 -6.64 2.82 7.07
N THR A 163 -7.09 3.14 8.29
CA THR A 163 -8.39 2.69 8.82
C THR A 163 -9.45 3.79 8.74
N ALA A 164 -10.73 3.41 8.81
CA ALA A 164 -11.86 4.34 8.83
C ALA A 164 -12.05 5.06 10.18
N SER A 165 -11.51 4.52 11.27
CA SER A 165 -11.71 5.03 12.64
C SER A 165 -10.61 6.00 13.08
N SER A 166 -9.38 5.79 12.62
CA SER A 166 -8.26 6.67 12.93
C SER A 166 -7.07 6.36 12.02
N PRO A 167 -6.26 7.34 11.59
CA PRO A 167 -4.92 7.03 11.16
C PRO A 167 -4.25 6.21 12.28
N GLU A 168 -4.44 6.61 13.55
CA GLU A 168 -3.80 6.09 14.77
C GLU A 168 -4.01 4.59 15.03
N ASP A 169 -5.08 3.97 14.52
CA ASP A 169 -5.30 2.52 14.71
C ASP A 169 -4.35 1.68 13.84
N ALA A 170 -3.76 2.27 12.80
CA ALA A 170 -2.63 1.68 12.06
C ALA A 170 -1.28 1.87 12.79
N PHE A 171 -1.25 2.56 13.95
CA PHE A 171 0.00 2.99 14.63
C PHE A 171 0.47 1.94 15.64
N GLY A 172 0.59 0.70 15.16
CA GLY A 172 1.49 -0.27 15.79
C GLY A 172 2.96 0.15 15.61
N ASP A 173 3.25 0.89 14.54
CA ASP A 173 4.51 1.57 14.26
C ASP A 173 4.22 3.06 13.96
N ASP A 174 5.03 3.97 14.51
CA ASP A 174 4.95 5.46 14.54
C ASP A 174 4.73 6.24 13.19
N TYR A 175 4.21 5.62 12.12
CA TYR A 175 4.12 6.23 10.78
C TYR A 175 2.72 6.16 10.15
N PRO A 176 2.27 7.23 9.46
CA PRO A 176 0.97 7.25 8.80
C PRO A 176 0.89 6.26 7.63
N ALA A 177 -0.33 5.80 7.30
CA ALA A 177 -0.59 5.02 6.10
C ALA A 177 -0.15 5.76 4.82
N HIS A 178 0.13 5.02 3.76
CA HIS A 178 0.82 5.54 2.56
C HIS A 178 0.12 6.76 1.96
N TYR A 179 -1.21 6.75 1.86
CA TYR A 179 -1.97 7.89 1.37
C TYR A 179 -1.64 9.19 2.13
N TYR A 180 -1.71 9.13 3.46
CA TYR A 180 -1.48 10.30 4.32
C TYR A 180 0.00 10.68 4.34
N ALA A 181 0.90 9.70 4.30
CA ALA A 181 2.33 9.91 4.23
C ALA A 181 2.72 10.65 2.91
N PHE A 182 2.14 10.27 1.78
CA PHE A 182 2.27 11.03 0.53
C PHE A 182 1.57 12.38 0.59
N GLY A 183 0.45 12.48 1.30
CA GLY A 183 -0.22 13.74 1.63
C GLY A 183 0.71 14.72 2.36
N GLU A 184 1.50 14.24 3.33
CA GLU A 184 2.47 15.10 4.02
C GLU A 184 3.50 15.69 3.06
N ILE A 185 3.98 14.89 2.11
CA ILE A 185 4.92 15.33 1.06
C ILE A 185 4.25 16.36 0.14
N TYR A 186 3.01 16.11 -0.28
CA TYR A 186 2.28 17.00 -1.17
C TYR A 186 1.99 18.36 -0.53
N HIS A 187 1.53 18.35 0.71
CA HIS A 187 1.18 19.56 1.47
C HIS A 187 2.40 20.25 2.10
N GLY A 188 3.50 19.51 2.30
CA GLY A 188 4.68 19.99 3.03
C GLY A 188 4.40 20.21 4.51
N ARG A 189 3.46 19.44 5.08
CA ARG A 189 2.93 19.58 6.45
C ARG A 189 2.58 18.20 6.98
N GLN A 190 2.88 17.93 8.25
CA GLN A 190 2.48 16.67 8.87
C GLN A 190 0.97 16.58 9.09
N LEU A 191 0.42 15.36 9.03
CA LEU A 191 -0.96 15.10 9.40
C LEU A 191 -1.12 15.21 10.93
N ARG A 192 -2.13 15.96 11.39
CA ARG A 192 -2.43 16.16 12.81
C ARG A 192 -3.93 16.07 13.05
N GLN A 193 -4.30 15.58 14.22
CA GLN A 193 -5.67 15.62 14.70
C GLN A 193 -5.95 17.00 15.30
N GLU A 194 -7.02 17.64 14.85
CA GLU A 194 -7.57 18.87 15.40
C GLU A 194 -8.99 18.62 15.91
N ASP A 195 -9.59 19.61 16.59
CA ASP A 195 -10.93 19.52 17.20
C ASP A 195 -12.03 19.13 16.20
N ASP A 196 -11.84 19.44 14.91
CA ASP A 196 -12.79 19.19 13.82
C ASP A 196 -12.34 18.11 12.82
N GLY A 197 -11.28 17.35 13.16
CA GLY A 197 -10.80 16.20 12.41
C GLY A 197 -9.34 16.29 11.99
N TRP A 198 -8.95 15.42 11.05
CA TRP A 198 -7.57 15.28 10.60
C TRP A 198 -7.19 16.29 9.52
N ARG A 199 -6.05 16.97 9.69
CA ARG A 199 -5.56 18.01 8.77
C ARG A 199 -4.04 18.02 8.63
N PHE A 200 -3.57 18.46 7.46
CA PHE A 200 -2.15 18.66 7.18
C PHE A 200 -1.66 20.02 7.69
N THR A 201 -1.51 20.17 9.00
CA THR A 201 -1.14 21.44 9.67
C THR A 201 0.15 21.36 10.49
N GLY A 202 0.70 20.17 10.70
CA GLY A 202 1.91 19.98 11.49
C GLY A 202 3.18 20.58 10.88
N ALA A 203 4.21 20.70 11.71
CA ALA A 203 5.52 21.26 11.36
C ALA A 203 6.37 20.32 10.51
#